data_AF-A0A9E3VZU2-F1
#
_entry.id   AF-A0A9E3VZU2-F1
#
_cell.length_a   1.000
_cell.length_b   1.000
_cell.length_c   1.000
_cell.angle_alpha   90.00
_cell.angle_beta   90.00
_cell.angle_gamma   90.00
#
_symmetry.space_group_name_H-M   'P 1'
#
loop_
_entity.id
_entity.type
_entity.pdbx_description
1 polymer ?
#
loop_
_entity_poly.entity_id
_entity_poly.type
_entity_poly.pdbx_seq_one_letter_code
_entity_poly.pdbx_strand_id
1 'polypeptide(L)'
;MTIDQYIENINRRYRLGNATEHTFRGDLQQLLESIAPAIRATNEPKRQSCGAPDYILTKKDIPVGFIEAKDIGDKDLDGTKKAGNKEQFDRYKASLNNLIFTDYINFHLYREGEFITKIAIGEITDKGIKPLPEHFAGFENLIKDFCSHIGQTIKSSKKLAEMMAGKARLLSDIIGKALTSDEANAEDST
;
A
#
# COMPACT_ATOMS: atom_id res chain seq x y z
N MET A 1 -3.10 11.64 18.38
CA MET A 1 -1.70 11.82 17.95
C MET A 1 -1.67 12.86 16.84
N THR A 2 -0.82 13.88 16.95
CA THR A 2 -0.59 14.84 15.87
C THR A 2 0.51 14.36 14.92
N ILE A 3 0.63 14.98 13.74
CA ILE A 3 1.69 14.63 12.77
C ILE A 3 3.08 14.94 13.34
N ASP A 4 3.24 16.04 14.07
CA ASP A 4 4.50 16.35 14.77
C ASP A 4 4.90 15.26 15.76
N GLN A 5 3.96 14.81 16.60
CA GLN A 5 4.20 13.74 17.56
C GLN A 5 4.53 12.42 16.88
N TYR A 6 3.88 12.15 15.75
CA TYR A 6 4.19 10.98 14.93
C TYR A 6 5.63 11.03 14.42
N ILE A 7 6.05 12.16 13.82
CA ILE A 7 7.41 12.34 13.29
C ILE A 7 8.46 12.24 14.40
N GLU A 8 8.18 12.81 15.57
CA GLU A 8 9.06 12.70 16.74
C GLU A 8 9.20 11.25 17.20
N ASN A 9 8.10 10.49 17.26
CA ASN A 9 8.10 9.09 17.65
C ASN A 9 8.89 8.22 16.67
N ILE A 10 8.64 8.35 15.36
CA ILE A 10 9.37 7.60 14.33
C ILE A 10 10.85 8.00 14.33
N ASN A 11 11.20 9.28 14.49
CA ASN A 11 12.58 9.75 14.53
C ASN A 11 13.33 9.15 15.73
N ARG A 12 12.70 9.16 16.91
CA ARG A 12 13.29 8.54 18.11
C ARG A 12 13.58 7.05 17.88
N ARG A 13 12.62 6.30 17.31
CA ARG A 13 12.81 4.86 17.01
C ARG A 13 13.84 4.62 15.92
N TYR A 14 13.83 5.42 14.87
CA TYR A 14 14.80 5.37 13.77
C TYR A 14 16.24 5.56 14.27
N ARG A 15 16.45 6.55 15.16
CA ARG A 15 17.77 6.84 15.74
C ARG A 15 18.31 5.75 16.68
N LEU A 16 17.47 4.86 17.19
CA LEU A 16 17.91 3.72 18.00
C LEU A 16 18.63 2.65 17.15
N GLY A 17 18.44 2.65 15.82
CA GLY A 17 19.16 1.80 14.89
C GLY A 17 18.82 0.30 14.97
N ASN A 18 17.88 -0.10 15.82
CA ASN A 18 17.40 -1.47 15.98
C ASN A 18 15.94 -1.66 15.53
N ALA A 19 15.36 -0.65 14.89
CA ALA A 19 13.99 -0.67 14.41
C ALA A 19 13.89 -1.44 13.08
N THR A 20 12.95 -2.37 13.01
CA THR A 20 12.48 -3.01 11.76
C THR A 20 11.16 -2.36 11.30
N GLU A 21 10.68 -2.68 10.09
CA GLU A 21 9.38 -2.22 9.57
C GLU A 21 8.24 -2.30 10.59
N HIS A 22 8.17 -3.38 11.37
CA HIS A 22 7.09 -3.60 12.35
C HIS A 22 7.09 -2.56 13.48
N THR A 23 8.25 -1.98 13.81
CA THR A 23 8.44 -1.03 14.92
C THR A 23 7.60 0.23 14.77
N PHE A 24 7.40 0.69 13.53
CA PHE A 24 6.67 1.92 13.21
C PHE A 24 5.18 1.69 13.03
N ARG A 25 4.74 0.41 13.02
CA ARG A 25 3.39 0.09 12.59
C ARG A 25 2.31 0.66 13.51
N GLY A 26 2.55 0.57 14.81
CA GLY A 26 1.65 1.08 15.84
C GLY A 26 1.54 2.61 15.83
N ASP A 27 2.64 3.32 15.54
CA ASP A 27 2.62 4.79 15.47
C ASP A 27 1.78 5.25 14.25
N LEU A 28 1.93 4.57 13.09
CA LEU A 28 1.15 4.89 11.90
C LEU A 28 -0.34 4.59 12.11
N GLN A 29 -0.68 3.46 12.75
CA GLN A 29 -2.06 3.14 13.10
C GLN A 29 -2.69 4.26 13.96
N GLN A 30 -2.01 4.70 15.02
CA GLN A 30 -2.51 5.75 15.89
C GLN A 30 -2.68 7.08 15.15
N LEU A 31 -1.76 7.42 14.24
CA LEU A 31 -1.88 8.62 13.41
C LEU A 31 -3.12 8.56 12.51
N LEU A 32 -3.33 7.46 11.80
CA LEU A 32 -4.45 7.29 10.88
C LEU A 32 -5.81 7.36 11.60
N GLU A 33 -5.93 6.69 12.74
CA GLU A 33 -7.14 6.74 13.58
C GLU A 33 -7.35 8.12 14.22
N SER A 34 -6.27 8.87 14.48
CA SER A 34 -6.38 10.26 14.96
C SER A 34 -6.87 11.21 13.87
N ILE A 35 -6.38 11.07 12.63
CA ILE A 35 -6.77 11.93 11.49
C ILE A 35 -8.20 11.61 11.03
N ALA A 36 -8.57 10.33 11.04
CA ALA A 36 -9.89 9.85 10.62
C ALA A 36 -10.52 8.96 11.72
N PRO A 37 -11.15 9.55 12.77
CA PRO A 37 -11.70 8.80 13.91
C PRO A 37 -12.81 7.81 13.56
N ALA A 38 -13.42 7.95 12.37
CA ALA A 38 -14.47 7.07 11.90
C ALA A 38 -13.94 5.76 11.28
N ILE A 39 -12.63 5.64 11.06
CA ILE A 39 -12.00 4.42 10.56
C ILE A 39 -11.33 3.64 11.69
N ARG A 40 -11.13 2.35 11.43
CA ARG A 40 -10.29 1.47 12.23
C ARG A 40 -9.18 0.95 11.34
N ALA A 41 -7.94 1.19 11.76
CA ALA A 41 -6.76 0.70 11.07
C ALA A 41 -6.33 -0.63 11.70
N THR A 42 -6.43 -1.72 10.95
CA THR A 42 -5.99 -3.04 11.40
C THR A 42 -4.67 -3.37 10.75
N ASN A 43 -3.60 -3.49 11.54
CA ASN A 43 -2.33 -4.03 11.08
C ASN A 43 -2.39 -5.57 11.03
N GLU A 44 -1.66 -6.18 10.11
CA GLU A 44 -1.58 -7.64 9.93
C GLU A 44 -2.96 -8.33 9.81
N PRO A 45 -3.78 -7.91 8.85
CA PRO A 45 -5.05 -8.55 8.57
C PRO A 45 -4.85 -10.03 8.21
N LYS A 46 -5.88 -10.86 8.42
CA LYS A 46 -5.89 -12.22 7.89
C LYS A 46 -5.62 -12.19 6.38
N ARG A 47 -4.72 -13.07 5.91
CA ARG A 47 -4.37 -13.22 4.49
C ARG A 47 -5.62 -13.28 3.61
N GLN A 48 -5.64 -12.48 2.55
CA GLN A 48 -6.66 -12.49 1.52
C GLN A 48 -6.11 -13.11 0.23
N SER A 49 -6.99 -13.43 -0.72
CA SER A 49 -6.63 -14.08 -1.98
C SER A 49 -5.66 -13.28 -2.86
N CYS A 50 -5.62 -11.95 -2.71
CA CYS A 50 -4.68 -11.06 -3.41
C CYS A 50 -3.34 -10.88 -2.68
N GLY A 51 -3.21 -11.41 -1.45
CA GLY A 51 -2.09 -11.21 -0.54
C GLY A 51 -2.55 -10.69 0.83
N ALA A 52 -1.59 -10.29 1.67
CA ALA A 52 -1.87 -9.61 2.93
C ALA A 52 -1.19 -8.23 2.86
N PRO A 53 -1.95 -7.15 2.57
CA PRO A 53 -1.43 -5.81 2.78
C PRO A 53 -1.16 -5.60 4.26
N ASP A 54 -0.18 -4.77 4.60
CA ASP A 54 0.18 -4.52 6.00
C ASP A 54 -0.97 -3.94 6.83
N TYR A 55 -1.80 -3.09 6.20
CA TYR A 55 -2.97 -2.50 6.83
C TYR A 55 -4.22 -2.62 5.99
N ILE A 56 -5.34 -2.81 6.69
CA ILE A 56 -6.69 -2.57 6.16
C ILE A 56 -7.32 -1.46 6.98
N LEU A 57 -7.75 -0.41 6.28
CA LEU A 57 -8.62 0.61 6.85
C LEU A 57 -10.07 0.18 6.65
N THR A 58 -10.80 0.10 7.75
CA THR A 58 -12.23 -0.24 7.72
C THR A 58 -13.07 0.88 8.29
N LYS A 59 -14.23 1.13 7.70
CA LYS A 59 -15.24 2.07 8.21
C LYS A 59 -16.53 1.30 8.41
N LYS A 60 -16.97 1.14 9.66
CA LYS A 60 -18.11 0.26 10.01
C LYS A 60 -17.99 -1.14 9.38
N ASP A 61 -16.83 -1.76 9.56
CA ASP A 61 -16.47 -3.10 9.04
C ASP A 61 -16.36 -3.23 7.50
N ILE A 62 -16.50 -2.13 6.75
CA ILE A 62 -16.31 -2.11 5.30
C ILE A 62 -14.88 -1.65 5.00
N PRO A 63 -14.06 -2.43 4.26
CA PRO A 63 -12.75 -1.98 3.79
C PRO A 63 -12.87 -0.74 2.91
N VAL A 64 -12.18 0.34 3.27
CA VAL A 64 -12.15 1.60 2.52
C VAL A 64 -10.81 1.84 1.83
N GLY A 65 -9.73 1.24 2.34
CA GLY A 65 -8.40 1.40 1.76
C GLY A 65 -7.40 0.43 2.36
N PHE A 66 -6.31 0.24 1.64
CA PHE A 66 -5.23 -0.65 2.00
C PHE A 66 -3.92 0.12 2.04
N ILE A 67 -3.03 -0.23 2.96
CA ILE A 67 -1.70 0.38 3.04
C ILE A 67 -0.67 -0.73 3.09
N GLU A 68 0.34 -0.61 2.26
CA GLU A 68 1.54 -1.45 2.28
C GLU A 68 2.71 -0.57 2.73
N ALA A 69 3.42 -1.01 3.77
CA ALA A 69 4.53 -0.27 4.33
C ALA A 69 5.87 -0.94 3.98
N LYS A 70 6.92 -0.14 3.91
CA LYS A 70 8.31 -0.57 3.72
C LYS A 70 9.22 0.06 4.75
N ASP A 71 10.47 -0.41 4.81
CA ASP A 71 11.50 0.19 5.64
C ASP A 71 11.67 1.69 5.34
N ILE A 72 11.89 2.47 6.41
CA ILE A 72 12.13 3.91 6.31
C ILE A 72 13.32 4.18 5.39
N GLY A 73 13.09 4.98 4.34
CA GLY A 73 14.13 5.32 3.36
C GLY A 73 14.29 4.30 2.24
N ASP A 74 13.37 3.33 2.10
CA ASP A 74 13.29 2.52 0.89
C ASP A 74 13.02 3.43 -0.32
N LYS A 75 13.93 3.35 -1.30
CA LYS A 75 13.89 4.17 -2.52
C LYS A 75 12.97 3.60 -3.60
N ASP A 76 12.40 2.41 -3.40
CA ASP A 76 11.54 1.75 -4.41
C ASP A 76 10.07 1.65 -3.99
N LEU A 77 9.50 2.77 -3.51
CA LEU A 77 8.06 2.90 -3.27
C LEU A 77 7.23 2.90 -4.56
N ASP A 78 7.85 3.13 -5.70
CA ASP A 78 7.19 3.06 -7.00
C ASP A 78 7.12 1.62 -7.56
N GLY A 79 7.90 0.68 -7.00
CA GLY A 79 7.97 -0.73 -7.42
C GLY A 79 8.61 -0.89 -8.80
N THR A 80 9.60 -0.07 -9.12
CA THR A 80 10.26 -0.03 -10.43
C THR A 80 11.27 -1.17 -10.61
N LYS A 81 11.86 -1.69 -9.51
CA LYS A 81 12.89 -2.72 -9.59
C LYS A 81 12.27 -4.11 -9.69
N LYS A 82 12.56 -4.81 -10.80
CA LYS A 82 12.14 -6.20 -11.06
C LYS A 82 12.59 -7.20 -9.98
N ALA A 83 13.72 -6.96 -9.32
CA ALA A 83 14.23 -7.80 -8.23
C ALA A 83 13.70 -7.40 -6.84
N GLY A 84 12.78 -6.44 -6.76
CA GLY A 84 12.24 -5.89 -5.52
C GLY A 84 10.73 -6.03 -5.42
N ASN A 85 10.06 -4.97 -5.02
CA ASN A 85 8.63 -4.98 -4.67
C ASN A 85 7.67 -5.02 -5.86
N LYS A 86 8.19 -5.05 -7.10
CA LYS A 86 7.40 -4.87 -8.33
C LYS A 86 6.22 -5.84 -8.48
N GLU A 87 6.47 -7.14 -8.36
CA GLU A 87 5.41 -8.15 -8.55
C GLU A 87 4.32 -8.06 -7.47
N GLN A 88 4.73 -7.74 -6.23
CA GLN A 88 3.80 -7.52 -5.13
C GLN A 88 2.96 -6.26 -5.38
N PHE A 89 3.60 -5.16 -5.79
CA PHE A 89 2.95 -3.88 -6.00
C PHE A 89 2.01 -3.92 -7.20
N ASP A 90 2.43 -4.54 -8.30
CA ASP A 90 1.60 -4.70 -9.50
C ASP A 90 0.36 -5.56 -9.18
N ARG A 91 0.53 -6.63 -8.39
CA ARG A 91 -0.61 -7.45 -7.92
C ARG A 91 -1.59 -6.66 -7.06
N TYR A 92 -1.09 -5.81 -6.16
CA TYR A 92 -1.93 -4.96 -5.31
C TYR A 92 -2.61 -3.85 -6.10
N LYS A 93 -1.89 -3.13 -6.96
CA LYS A 93 -2.44 -2.12 -7.88
C LYS A 93 -3.55 -2.70 -8.76
N ALA A 94 -3.42 -3.95 -9.22
CA ALA A 94 -4.44 -4.63 -10.03
C ALA A 94 -5.62 -5.22 -9.25
N SER A 95 -5.51 -5.34 -7.92
CA SER A 95 -6.52 -6.02 -7.08
C SER A 95 -7.22 -5.10 -6.09
N LEU A 96 -6.61 -3.98 -5.74
CA LEU A 96 -7.07 -3.06 -4.70
C LEU A 96 -7.33 -1.69 -5.33
N ASN A 97 -8.56 -1.21 -5.19
CA ASN A 97 -8.99 0.03 -5.84
C ASN A 97 -8.49 1.30 -5.14
N ASN A 98 -8.07 1.22 -3.88
CA ASN A 98 -7.63 2.36 -3.09
C ASN A 98 -6.47 1.91 -2.20
N LEU A 99 -5.25 2.30 -2.56
CA LEU A 99 -4.00 1.75 -2.03
C LEU A 99 -3.00 2.86 -1.77
N ILE A 100 -2.29 2.78 -0.65
CA ILE A 100 -1.13 3.63 -0.35
C ILE A 100 0.10 2.75 -0.17
N PHE A 101 1.20 3.13 -0.81
CA PHE A 101 2.54 2.64 -0.48
C PHE A 101 3.27 3.68 0.36
N THR A 102 3.95 3.24 1.42
CA THR A 102 4.65 4.17 2.30
C THR A 102 5.91 3.58 2.92
N ASP A 103 6.92 4.42 3.14
CA ASP A 103 8.07 4.13 3.99
C ASP A 103 7.93 4.85 5.35
N TYR A 104 6.69 5.11 5.79
CA TYR A 104 6.33 5.91 6.98
C TYR A 104 6.62 7.43 6.87
N ILE A 105 7.27 7.89 5.80
CA ILE A 105 7.60 9.30 5.59
C ILE A 105 6.96 9.82 4.29
N ASN A 106 7.11 9.04 3.22
CA ASN A 106 6.55 9.26 1.91
C ASN A 106 5.30 8.39 1.76
N PHE A 107 4.27 8.95 1.16
CA PHE A 107 2.98 8.29 0.96
C PHE A 107 2.59 8.43 -0.50
N HIS A 108 2.55 7.32 -1.24
CA HIS A 108 2.18 7.28 -2.65
C HIS A 108 0.76 6.72 -2.76
N LEU A 109 -0.18 7.54 -3.20
CA LEU A 109 -1.58 7.17 -3.38
C LEU A 109 -1.81 6.61 -4.78
N TYR A 110 -2.39 5.41 -4.82
CA TYR A 110 -2.88 4.77 -6.02
C TYR A 110 -4.38 4.52 -5.92
N ARG A 111 -5.10 4.79 -7.01
CA ARG A 111 -6.52 4.45 -7.15
C ARG A 111 -6.76 3.72 -8.46
N GLU A 112 -7.49 2.61 -8.38
CA GLU A 112 -7.79 1.75 -9.54
C GLU A 112 -6.54 1.37 -10.36
N GLY A 113 -5.39 1.25 -9.68
CA GLY A 113 -4.09 0.97 -10.28
C GLY A 113 -3.32 2.18 -10.83
N GLU A 114 -3.93 3.37 -10.86
CA GLU A 114 -3.31 4.61 -11.33
C GLU A 114 -2.68 5.40 -10.18
N PHE A 115 -1.52 6.00 -10.43
CA PHE A 115 -0.89 6.91 -9.50
C PHE A 115 -1.64 8.24 -9.47
N ILE A 116 -2.10 8.64 -8.29
CA ILE A 116 -2.87 9.88 -8.11
C ILE A 116 -1.97 11.01 -7.63
N THR A 117 -1.25 10.78 -6.54
CA THR A 117 -0.39 11.79 -5.94
C THR A 117 0.58 11.15 -4.93
N LYS A 118 1.59 11.92 -4.53
CA LYS A 118 2.47 11.57 -3.41
C LYS A 118 2.69 12.75 -2.49
N ILE A 119 2.92 12.46 -1.22
CA ILE A 119 3.25 13.47 -0.22
C ILE A 119 4.29 12.94 0.75
N ALA A 120 5.23 13.80 1.12
CA ALA A 120 6.24 13.52 2.12
C ALA A 120 5.99 14.40 3.35
N ILE A 121 5.89 13.81 4.53
CA ILE A 121 5.71 14.57 5.78
C ILE A 121 7.03 14.79 6.53
N GLY A 122 8.12 14.21 6.03
CA GLY A 122 9.45 14.42 6.57
C GLY A 122 10.53 14.14 5.54
N GLU A 123 11.77 14.40 5.92
CA GLU A 123 12.97 14.13 5.14
C GLU A 123 14.00 13.43 6.03
N ILE A 124 14.65 12.40 5.49
CA ILE A 124 15.74 11.71 6.19
C ILE A 124 17.02 12.54 6.00
N THR A 125 17.64 12.92 7.11
CA THR A 125 18.91 13.64 7.16
C THR A 125 19.94 12.85 7.97
N ASP A 126 21.22 13.23 7.90
CA ASP A 126 22.30 12.60 8.68
C ASP A 126 22.05 12.62 10.20
N LYS A 127 21.19 13.52 10.69
CA LYS A 127 20.84 13.68 12.11
C LYS A 127 19.53 12.99 12.50
N GLY A 128 18.85 12.34 11.55
CA GLY A 128 17.55 11.70 11.73
C GLY A 128 16.46 12.29 10.81
N ILE A 129 15.20 12.08 11.16
CA ILE A 129 14.04 12.50 10.38
C ILE A 129 13.68 13.95 10.74
N LYS A 130 13.68 14.83 9.74
CA LYS A 130 13.27 16.24 9.85
C LYS A 130 11.82 16.37 9.37
N PRO A 131 10.92 17.03 10.14
CA PRO A 131 9.55 17.26 9.69
C PRO A 131 9.47 18.27 8.55
N LEU A 132 8.42 18.14 7.71
CA LEU A 132 8.03 19.09 6.66
C LEU A 132 6.63 19.65 6.95
N PRO A 133 6.48 20.62 7.87
CA PRO A 133 5.19 21.13 8.33
C PRO A 133 4.31 21.70 7.20
N GLU A 134 4.94 22.23 6.14
CA GLU A 134 4.26 22.74 4.94
C GLU A 134 3.35 21.70 4.27
N HIS A 135 3.65 20.40 4.42
CA HIS A 135 2.91 19.31 3.83
C HIS A 135 1.85 18.72 4.76
N PHE A 136 1.82 19.09 6.04
CA PHE A 136 0.94 18.43 7.03
C PHE A 136 -0.54 18.62 6.70
N ALA A 137 -0.94 19.84 6.35
CA ALA A 137 -2.32 20.12 5.95
C ALA A 137 -2.72 19.32 4.70
N GLY A 138 -1.81 19.20 3.73
CA GLY A 138 -2.01 18.39 2.53
C GLY A 138 -2.15 16.91 2.86
N PHE A 139 -1.33 16.40 3.78
CA PHE A 139 -1.35 15.00 4.20
C PHE A 139 -2.63 14.67 4.96
N GLU A 140 -3.08 15.51 5.89
CA GLU A 140 -4.36 15.30 6.58
C GLU A 140 -5.52 15.22 5.59
N ASN A 141 -5.56 16.12 4.61
CA ASN A 141 -6.59 16.12 3.58
C ASN A 141 -6.51 14.87 2.70
N LEU A 142 -5.30 14.44 2.33
CA LEU A 142 -5.08 13.20 1.57
C LEU A 142 -5.62 11.99 2.33
N ILE A 143 -5.30 11.85 3.62
CA ILE A 143 -5.75 10.71 4.44
C ILE A 143 -7.27 10.77 4.67
N LYS A 144 -7.84 11.95 4.92
CA LYS A 144 -9.30 12.14 5.02
C LYS A 144 -10.01 11.74 3.72
N ASP A 145 -9.47 12.15 2.56
CA ASP A 145 -10.01 11.78 1.25
C ASP A 145 -9.85 10.28 0.99
N PHE A 146 -8.68 9.72 1.30
CA PHE A 146 -8.40 8.28 1.21
C PHE A 146 -9.40 7.44 1.99
N CYS A 147 -9.71 7.83 3.23
CA CYS A 147 -10.68 7.16 4.11
C CYS A 147 -12.15 7.46 3.75
N SER A 148 -12.41 8.56 3.04
CA SER A 148 -13.74 8.94 2.57
C SER A 148 -14.09 8.30 1.23
N HIS A 149 -13.09 7.81 0.51
CA HIS A 149 -13.28 6.96 -0.66
C HIS A 149 -13.91 5.64 -0.20
N ILE A 150 -15.23 5.65 -0.12
CA ILE A 150 -16.02 4.43 -0.09
C ILE A 150 -15.87 3.89 -1.50
N GLY A 151 -14.84 3.04 -1.70
CA GLY A 151 -14.67 2.27 -2.92
C GLY A 151 -16.05 1.77 -3.30
N GLN A 152 -16.52 2.20 -4.48
CA GLN A 152 -17.89 1.97 -4.91
C GLN A 152 -18.25 0.56 -4.50
N THR A 153 -19.13 0.41 -3.50
CA THR A 153 -19.68 -0.89 -3.19
C THR A 153 -20.19 -1.37 -4.53
N ILE A 154 -19.63 -2.43 -5.11
CA ILE A 154 -20.09 -2.89 -6.42
C ILE A 154 -21.49 -3.44 -6.17
N LYS A 155 -22.48 -2.56 -6.26
CA LYS A 155 -23.90 -2.87 -6.15
C LYS A 155 -24.41 -3.50 -7.45
N SER A 156 -23.56 -3.57 -8.48
CA SER A 156 -23.88 -4.15 -9.79
C SER A 156 -23.12 -5.44 -9.99
N SER A 157 -23.84 -6.56 -9.90
CA SER A 157 -23.36 -7.91 -10.25
C SER A 157 -22.71 -7.96 -11.63
N LYS A 158 -23.17 -7.12 -12.58
CA LYS A 158 -22.60 -7.01 -13.94
C LYS A 158 -21.15 -6.50 -13.93
N LYS A 159 -20.87 -5.42 -13.21
CA LYS A 159 -19.52 -4.83 -13.16
C LYS A 159 -18.53 -5.73 -12.41
N LEU A 160 -19.01 -6.48 -11.41
CA LEU A 160 -18.25 -7.55 -10.77
C LEU A 160 -17.95 -8.69 -11.76
N ALA A 161 -18.94 -9.14 -12.52
CA ALA A 161 -18.77 -10.20 -13.51
C ALA A 161 -17.79 -9.82 -14.63
N GLU A 162 -17.83 -8.56 -15.10
CA GLU A 162 -16.88 -8.05 -16.10
C GLU A 162 -15.44 -8.01 -15.57
N MET A 163 -15.24 -7.58 -14.32
CA MET A 163 -13.93 -7.62 -13.67
C MET A 163 -13.43 -9.05 -13.42
N MET A 164 -14.31 -9.97 -12.99
CA MET A 164 -13.97 -11.38 -12.83
C MET A 164 -13.61 -12.03 -14.17
N ALA A 165 -14.33 -11.69 -15.24
CA ALA A 165 -14.01 -12.16 -16.59
C ALA A 165 -12.64 -11.62 -17.06
N GLY A 166 -12.30 -10.37 -16.75
CA GLY A 166 -10.97 -9.81 -17.03
C GLY A 166 -9.85 -10.56 -16.29
N LYS A 167 -10.04 -10.83 -14.99
CA LYS A 167 -9.07 -11.60 -14.18
C LYS A 167 -8.95 -13.06 -14.64
N ALA A 168 -10.05 -13.70 -15.04
CA ALA A 168 -10.06 -15.06 -15.58
C ALA A 168 -9.33 -15.17 -16.93
N ARG A 169 -9.48 -14.17 -17.82
CA ARG A 169 -8.71 -14.13 -19.08
C ARG A 169 -7.22 -13.99 -18.84
N LEU A 170 -6.82 -13.09 -17.93
CA LEU A 170 -5.41 -12.96 -17.54
C LEU A 170 -4.83 -14.27 -16.99
N LEU A 171 -5.57 -14.97 -16.12
CA LEU A 171 -5.19 -16.30 -15.63
C LEU A 171 -5.08 -17.33 -16.76
N SER A 172 -6.03 -17.35 -17.69
CA SER A 172 -6.00 -18.23 -18.87
C SER A 172 -4.78 -17.97 -19.75
N ASP A 173 -4.44 -16.70 -20.00
CA ASP A 173 -3.30 -16.33 -20.82
C ASP A 173 -1.97 -16.71 -20.16
N ILE A 174 -1.88 -16.60 -18.82
CA ILE A 174 -0.70 -17.00 -18.06
C ILE A 174 -0.54 -18.52 -18.09
N ILE A 175 -1.61 -19.29 -17.90
CA ILE A 175 -1.57 -20.76 -17.97
C ILE A 175 -1.23 -21.23 -19.39
N GLY A 176 -1.83 -20.62 -20.42
CA GLY A 176 -1.53 -20.93 -21.81
C GLY A 176 -0.06 -20.69 -22.13
N LYS A 177 0.50 -19.56 -21.70
CA LYS A 177 1.93 -19.26 -21.87
C LYS A 177 2.82 -20.25 -21.12
N ALA A 178 2.46 -20.62 -19.89
CA ALA A 178 3.22 -21.58 -19.08
C ALA A 178 3.24 -22.98 -19.70
N LEU A 179 2.13 -23.45 -20.27
CA LEU A 179 2.05 -24.75 -20.96
C LEU A 179 2.85 -24.75 -22.27
N THR A 180 2.79 -23.67 -23.05
CA THR A 180 3.60 -23.56 -24.28
C THR A 180 5.09 -23.43 -24.02
N SER A 181 5.51 -22.93 -22.85
CA SER A 181 6.92 -22.87 -22.47
C SER A 181 7.50 -24.20 -22.00
N ASP A 182 6.67 -25.19 -21.65
CA ASP A 182 7.12 -26.56 -21.38
C ASP A 182 7.31 -27.39 -22.67
N GLU A 183 6.52 -27.13 -23.72
CA GLU A 183 6.70 -27.79 -25.03
C GLU A 183 8.00 -27.36 -25.74
N ALA A 184 8.44 -26.11 -25.57
CA ALA A 184 9.68 -25.60 -26.17
C ALA A 184 10.97 -26.08 -25.48
N ASN A 185 10.90 -26.62 -24.25
CA ASN A 185 12.07 -27.13 -23.51
C ASN A 185 12.24 -28.66 -23.63
N ALA A 186 11.30 -29.38 -24.25
CA ALA A 186 11.43 -30.81 -24.51
C ALA A 186 12.21 -31.14 -25.79
N GLU A 187 12.45 -30.16 -26.68
CA GLU A 187 13.20 -30.37 -27.93
C GLU A 187 14.73 -30.19 -27.79
N ASP A 188 15.23 -29.80 -26.61
CA ASP A 188 16.67 -29.54 -26.38
C ASP A 188 17.33 -30.55 -25.43
N SER A 189 16.78 -31.76 -25.36
CA SER A 189 17.40 -32.91 -24.68
C SER A 189 17.27 -34.17 -25.52
N THR A 190 18.03 -34.22 -26.61
CA THR A 190 18.49 -35.48 -27.25
C THR A 190 19.91 -35.30 -27.74
#